data_AF-W4GI34-F1
#
_entry.id   AF-W4GI34-F1
#
_cell.length_a   1.000
_cell.length_b   1.000
_cell.length_c   1.000
_cell.angle_alpha   90.00
_cell.angle_beta   90.00
_cell.angle_gamma   90.00
#
_symmetry.space_group_name_H-M   'P 1'
#
loop_
_entity.id
_entity.type
_entity.pdbx_description
1 polymer ?
#
loop_
_entity_poly.entity_id
_entity_poly.type
_entity_poly.pdbx_seq_one_letter_code
_entity_poly.pdbx_strand_id
1 'polypeptide(L)'
;MAATLTKFYTNLNTTSSETQWKKNYQWLSKNDHIAGMVSTTGTTKQRSWRCLGAGTTLSHDTEEMLLRWVHDMRKNGVPVTHAMLQLMTLEAAVDEGFSEGEFKAGWH
;
A
#
# COMPACT_ATOMS: atom_id res chain seq x y z
N MET A 1 -23.72 10.85 -15.82
CA MET A 1 -23.02 10.80 -14.52
C MET A 1 -23.97 10.92 -13.33
N ALA A 2 -24.96 11.83 -13.34
CA ALA A 2 -25.93 11.98 -12.23
C ALA A 2 -26.66 10.67 -11.88
N ALA A 3 -27.19 9.94 -12.88
CA ALA A 3 -27.86 8.66 -12.68
C ALA A 3 -26.94 7.58 -12.04
N THR A 4 -25.64 7.60 -12.35
CA THR A 4 -24.65 6.68 -11.78
C THR A 4 -24.44 6.97 -10.29
N LEU A 5 -24.37 8.24 -9.90
CA LEU A 5 -24.25 8.65 -8.51
C LEU A 5 -25.52 8.31 -7.73
N THR A 6 -26.70 8.60 -8.27
CA THR A 6 -27.97 8.23 -7.65
C THR A 6 -28.14 6.72 -7.49
N LYS A 7 -27.65 5.91 -8.43
CA LYS A 7 -27.78 4.45 -8.39
C LYS A 7 -26.79 3.75 -7.46
N PHE A 8 -25.52 4.18 -7.47
CA PHE A 8 -24.42 3.47 -6.78
C PHE A 8 -23.93 4.18 -5.52
N TYR A 9 -24.28 5.45 -5.33
CA TYR A 9 -23.79 6.31 -4.26
C TYR A 9 -24.95 7.05 -3.57
N THR A 10 -25.97 6.29 -3.17
CA THR A 10 -27.26 6.82 -2.66
C THR A 10 -27.15 7.60 -1.35
N ASN A 11 -26.17 7.29 -0.51
CA ASN A 11 -26.07 7.82 0.86
C ASN A 11 -24.97 8.88 1.03
N LEU A 12 -24.55 9.54 -0.07
CA LEU A 12 -23.48 10.53 -0.02
C LEU A 12 -24.02 11.95 0.17
N ASN A 13 -23.39 12.69 1.10
CA ASN A 13 -23.57 14.14 1.19
C ASN A 13 -23.01 14.84 -0.07
N THR A 14 -23.36 16.12 -0.27
CA THR A 14 -23.00 16.89 -1.48
C THR A 14 -21.51 16.88 -1.76
N THR A 15 -20.66 17.09 -0.75
CA THR A 15 -19.19 17.09 -0.88
C THR A 15 -18.62 15.73 -1.25
N SER A 16 -19.19 14.64 -0.71
CA SER A 16 -18.77 13.28 -1.00
C SER A 16 -19.21 12.85 -2.39
N SER A 17 -20.44 13.20 -2.78
CA SER A 17 -20.93 13.08 -4.16
C SER A 17 -20.03 13.85 -5.12
N GLU A 18 -19.59 15.04 -4.70
CA GLU A 18 -18.65 15.88 -5.45
C GLU A 18 -17.21 15.32 -5.50
N THR A 19 -16.88 14.36 -4.66
CA THR A 19 -15.60 13.66 -4.77
C THR A 19 -15.73 12.48 -5.73
N GLN A 20 -16.85 11.75 -5.65
CA GLN A 20 -17.07 10.56 -6.48
C GLN A 20 -17.29 10.89 -7.96
N TRP A 21 -18.03 11.94 -8.31
CA TRP A 21 -18.17 12.33 -9.72
C TRP A 21 -16.82 12.68 -10.36
N LYS A 22 -15.94 13.43 -9.67
CA LYS A 22 -14.59 13.76 -10.14
C LYS A 22 -13.77 12.50 -10.41
N LYS A 23 -13.80 11.53 -9.48
CA LYS A 23 -13.14 10.22 -9.65
C LYS A 23 -13.69 9.46 -10.85
N ASN A 24 -15.02 9.38 -10.99
CA ASN A 24 -15.64 8.70 -12.12
C ASN A 24 -15.26 9.34 -13.46
N TYR A 25 -15.21 10.68 -13.54
CA TYR A 25 -14.75 11.37 -14.75
C TYR A 25 -13.26 11.14 -15.03
N GLN A 26 -12.43 11.13 -13.99
CA GLN A 26 -11.02 10.81 -14.11
C GLN A 26 -10.81 9.37 -14.65
N TRP A 27 -11.60 8.40 -14.20
CA TRP A 27 -11.55 7.03 -14.71
C TRP A 27 -12.03 6.93 -16.15
N LEU A 28 -13.13 7.61 -16.50
CA LEU A 28 -13.59 7.68 -17.89
C LEU A 28 -12.53 8.27 -18.82
N SER A 29 -11.85 9.34 -18.39
CA SER A 29 -10.75 9.95 -19.15
C SER A 29 -9.54 9.03 -19.31
N LYS A 30 -9.38 8.03 -18.44
CA LYS A 30 -8.27 7.07 -18.46
C LYS A 30 -8.70 5.69 -18.94
N ASN A 31 -9.90 5.54 -19.49
CA ASN A 31 -10.50 4.23 -19.78
C ASN A 31 -9.62 3.39 -20.73
N ASP A 32 -9.11 3.99 -21.80
CA ASP A 32 -8.25 3.30 -22.77
C ASP A 32 -6.92 2.87 -22.15
N HIS A 33 -6.35 3.71 -21.28
CA HIS A 33 -5.14 3.38 -20.53
C HIS A 33 -5.39 2.21 -19.57
N ILE A 34 -6.51 2.21 -18.84
CA ILE A 34 -6.91 1.11 -17.95
C ILE A 34 -7.10 -0.18 -18.76
N ALA A 35 -7.78 -0.12 -19.90
CA ALA A 35 -7.97 -1.27 -20.79
C ALA A 35 -6.63 -1.83 -21.33
N GLY A 36 -5.69 -0.95 -21.69
CA GLY A 36 -4.34 -1.36 -22.10
C GLY A 36 -3.55 -2.03 -20.98
N MET A 37 -3.66 -1.52 -19.75
CA MET A 37 -3.02 -2.13 -18.56
C MET A 37 -3.60 -3.51 -18.23
N VAL A 38 -4.92 -3.69 -18.38
CA VAL A 38 -5.58 -4.99 -18.19
C VAL A 38 -5.22 -5.98 -19.30
N SER A 39 -4.88 -5.52 -20.50
CA SER A 39 -4.51 -6.39 -21.62
C SER A 39 -3.05 -6.86 -21.57
N THR A 40 -2.23 -6.24 -20.70
CA THR A 40 -0.80 -6.52 -20.60
C THR A 40 -0.52 -7.63 -19.56
N THR A 41 0.14 -8.71 -19.97
CA THR A 41 0.30 -9.95 -19.18
C THR A 41 0.95 -9.73 -17.80
N GLY A 42 1.86 -8.75 -17.66
CA GLY A 42 2.51 -8.42 -16.39
C GLY A 42 1.60 -7.68 -15.39
N THR A 43 0.78 -6.74 -15.88
CA THR A 43 -0.10 -5.89 -15.05
C THR A 43 -1.46 -6.52 -14.77
N THR A 44 -1.88 -7.53 -15.52
CA THR A 44 -3.09 -8.33 -15.23
C THR A 44 -3.08 -8.94 -13.83
N LYS A 45 -1.90 -9.30 -13.32
CA LYS A 45 -1.70 -9.88 -11.97
C LYS A 45 -1.53 -8.82 -10.89
N GLN A 46 -1.30 -7.57 -11.26
CA GLN A 46 -1.11 -6.45 -10.32
C GLN A 46 -2.48 -5.92 -9.89
N ARG A 47 -3.11 -6.60 -8.93
CA ARG A 47 -4.37 -6.16 -8.31
C ARG A 47 -4.07 -5.25 -7.12
N SER A 48 -4.60 -4.02 -7.15
CA SER A 48 -4.46 -3.03 -6.06
C SER A 48 -5.49 -3.22 -4.93
N TRP A 49 -6.07 -4.40 -4.76
CA TRP A 49 -6.94 -4.66 -3.62
C TRP A 49 -6.07 -5.01 -2.41
N ARG A 50 -5.92 -4.06 -1.50
CA ARG A 50 -5.32 -4.31 -0.17
C ARG A 50 -6.44 -4.21 0.86
N CYS A 51 -6.56 -5.21 1.73
CA CYS A 51 -7.43 -5.09 2.90
C CYS A 51 -7.01 -3.88 3.75
N LEU A 52 -7.95 -3.25 4.45
CA LEU A 52 -7.61 -2.27 5.49
C LEU A 52 -6.65 -2.94 6.50
N GLY A 53 -5.47 -2.36 6.69
CA GLY A 53 -4.38 -2.96 7.49
C GLY A 53 -3.33 -3.74 6.70
N ALA A 54 -3.60 -4.14 5.45
CA ALA A 54 -2.63 -4.83 4.57
C ALA A 54 -1.66 -3.89 3.84
N GLY A 55 -1.42 -2.70 4.42
CA GLY A 55 -0.35 -1.81 3.97
C GLY A 55 1.04 -2.32 4.35
N THR A 56 1.09 -3.27 5.29
CA THR A 56 2.30 -3.88 5.82
C THR A 56 2.59 -5.16 5.05
N THR A 57 3.78 -5.26 4.46
CA THR A 57 4.22 -6.49 3.78
C THR A 57 4.65 -7.55 4.80
N LEU A 58 5.05 -7.13 5.99
CA LEU A 58 5.45 -8.00 7.11
C LEU A 58 4.27 -8.28 8.03
N SER A 59 4.36 -9.39 8.77
CA SER A 59 3.42 -9.71 9.84
C SER A 59 3.49 -8.69 10.97
N HIS A 60 2.39 -8.59 11.72
CA HIS A 60 2.32 -7.70 12.88
C HIS A 60 3.39 -8.01 13.93
N ASP A 61 3.65 -9.29 14.18
CA ASP A 61 4.63 -9.75 15.17
C ASP A 61 6.06 -9.34 14.76
N THR A 62 6.36 -9.44 13.45
CA THR A 62 7.64 -9.00 12.87
C THR A 62 7.82 -7.49 13.01
N GLU A 63 6.78 -6.70 12.74
CA GLU A 63 6.83 -5.25 12.90
C GLU A 63 6.99 -4.84 14.36
N GLU A 64 6.31 -5.52 15.29
CA GLU A 64 6.46 -5.26 16.71
C GLU A 64 7.89 -5.58 17.19
N MET A 65 8.47 -6.68 16.72
CA MET A 65 9.87 -7.01 17.00
C MET A 65 10.81 -5.89 16.52
N LEU A 66 10.64 -5.40 15.29
CA LEU A 66 11.45 -4.30 14.74
C LEU A 66 11.29 -3.02 15.58
N LEU A 67 10.07 -2.68 16.01
CA LEU A 67 9.81 -1.52 16.86
C LEU A 67 10.49 -1.64 18.23
N ARG A 68 10.40 -2.81 18.86
CA ARG A 68 11.09 -3.09 20.14
C ARG A 68 12.60 -2.95 19.98
N TRP A 69 13.16 -3.51 18.92
CA TRP A 69 14.58 -3.36 18.60
C TRP A 69 15.00 -1.89 18.44
N VAL A 70 14.23 -1.09 17.68
CA VAL A 70 14.50 0.36 17.53
C VAL A 70 14.45 1.07 18.87
N HIS A 71 13.44 0.76 19.69
CA HIS A 71 13.27 1.37 21.00
C HIS A 71 14.44 1.05 21.93
N ASP A 72 14.88 -0.21 21.97
CA ASP A 72 16.01 -0.64 22.81
C ASP A 72 17.33 -0.02 22.37
N MET A 73 17.59 0.08 21.06
CA MET A 73 18.76 0.78 20.54
C MET A 73 18.79 2.25 20.99
N ARG A 74 17.65 2.95 20.85
CA ARG A 74 17.54 4.36 21.27
C ARG A 74 17.66 4.51 22.78
N LYS A 75 17.10 3.59 23.56
CA LYS A 75 17.25 3.55 25.03
C LYS A 75 18.71 3.40 25.45
N ASN A 76 19.50 2.65 24.69
CA ASN A 76 20.93 2.47 24.91
C ASN A 76 21.79 3.63 24.34
N GLY A 77 21.16 4.71 23.86
CA GLY A 77 21.86 5.88 23.30
C GLY A 77 22.42 5.65 21.89
N VAL A 78 22.07 4.54 21.23
CA VAL A 78 22.51 4.23 19.86
C VAL A 78 21.51 4.82 18.87
N PRO A 79 21.92 5.76 18.00
CA PRO A 79 21.05 6.26 16.95
C PRO A 79 20.80 5.17 15.90
N VAL A 80 19.53 4.84 15.67
CA VAL A 80 19.14 3.94 14.58
C VAL A 80 19.05 4.73 13.29
N THR A 81 20.00 4.52 12.38
CA THR A 81 19.99 5.13 11.05
C THR A 81 19.02 4.39 10.12
N HIS A 82 18.64 5.05 9.02
CA HIS A 82 17.80 4.42 7.99
C HIS A 82 18.42 3.12 7.45
N ALA A 83 19.73 3.11 7.18
CA ALA A 83 20.43 1.93 6.67
C ALA A 83 20.36 0.75 7.65
N MET A 84 20.48 1.01 8.96
CA MET A 84 20.36 -0.04 9.98
C MET A 84 18.94 -0.60 10.03
N LEU A 85 17.93 0.26 10.01
CA LEU A 85 16.54 -0.18 9.98
C LEU A 85 16.26 -1.00 8.71
N GLN A 86 16.76 -0.55 7.56
CA GLN A 86 16.64 -1.25 6.30
C GLN A 86 17.23 -2.66 6.35
N LEU A 87 18.44 -2.81 6.90
CA LEU A 87 19.09 -4.12 7.06
C LEU A 87 18.28 -5.03 7.99
N MET A 88 17.89 -4.56 9.17
CA MET A 88 17.11 -5.38 10.11
C MET A 88 15.75 -5.77 9.54
N THR A 89 15.11 -4.88 8.79
CA THR A 89 13.81 -5.17 8.18
C THR A 89 13.97 -6.19 7.04
N LEU A 90 15.08 -6.17 6.29
CA LEU A 90 15.38 -7.19 5.29
C LEU A 90 15.67 -8.56 5.93
N GLU A 91 16.46 -8.60 7.00
CA GLU A 91 16.74 -9.83 7.74
C GLU A 91 15.44 -10.43 8.29
N ALA A 92 14.61 -9.61 8.94
CA ALA A 92 13.31 -10.04 9.47
C ALA A 92 12.37 -10.54 8.36
N ALA A 93 12.42 -9.96 7.17
CA ALA A 93 11.65 -10.45 6.02
C ALA A 93 12.13 -11.82 5.54
N VAL A 94 13.44 -12.07 5.53
CA VAL A 94 14.00 -13.39 5.18
C VAL A 94 13.55 -14.45 6.19
N ASP A 95 13.56 -14.12 7.49
CA ASP A 95 13.08 -15.02 8.54
C ASP A 95 11.57 -15.34 8.41
N GLU A 96 10.79 -14.39 7.90
CA GLU A 96 9.36 -14.57 7.59
C GLU A 96 9.12 -15.34 6.28
N GLY A 97 10.18 -15.63 5.51
CA GLY A 97 10.14 -16.44 4.28
C GLY A 97 10.07 -15.64 2.98
N PHE A 98 10.27 -14.32 3.02
CA PHE A 98 10.35 -13.49 1.81
C PHE A 98 11.70 -13.68 1.10
N SER A 99 11.67 -13.77 -0.23
CA SER A 99 12.86 -13.71 -1.06
C SER A 99 13.33 -12.26 -1.29
N GLU A 100 14.61 -12.07 -1.65
CA GLU A 100 15.22 -10.74 -1.85
C GLU A 100 14.50 -9.84 -2.87
N GLY A 101 13.70 -10.43 -3.76
CA GLY A 101 12.91 -9.71 -4.78
C GLY A 101 11.52 -9.27 -4.31
N GLU A 102 10.97 -9.93 -3.28
CA GLU A 102 9.57 -9.75 -2.86
C GLU A 102 9.40 -8.61 -1.86
N PHE A 103 10.41 -8.38 -1.02
CA PHE A 103 10.41 -7.32 -0.04
C PHE A 103 11.56 -6.34 -0.28
N LYS A 104 11.22 -5.07 -0.50
CA LYS A 104 12.19 -3.97 -0.59
C LYS A 104 11.92 -3.05 0.59
N ALA A 105 12.80 -3.09 1.59
CA ALA A 105 12.78 -2.20 2.76
C ALA A 105 13.13 -0.72 2.43
N GLY A 106 12.74 -0.26 1.24
CA GLY A 106 13.01 1.08 0.75
C GLY A 106 11.90 2.06 1.10
N TRP A 107 12.27 3.32 1.26
CA TRP A 107 11.35 4.45 1.26
C TRP A 107 11.12 4.89 -0.20
N HIS A 108 9.86 4.96 -0.63
CA HIS A 108 9.44 5.50 -1.94
C HIS A 108 8.61 6.77 -1.75
#